data_AF-A0AA95HSY2-F1
#
_entry.id   AF-A0AA95HSY2-F1
#
_cell.length_a   1.000
_cell.length_b   1.000
_cell.length_c   1.000
_cell.angle_alpha   90.00
_cell.angle_beta   90.00
_cell.angle_gamma   90.00
#
_symmetry.space_group_name_H-M   'P 1'
#
loop_
_entity.id
_entity.type
_entity.pdbx_description
1 polymer ?
#
loop_
_entity_poly.entity_id
_entity_poly.type
_entity_poly.pdbx_seq_one_letter_code
_entity_poly.pdbx_strand_id
1 'polypeptide(L)'
;MENWSVSLLEGPLLAIEHGKDVKVQGITFEYGRHIGVYMENTHRALIKNCIIRNMGGVGVSIGKGTLKAGNQRGHESGGNPASRVVGDLMGTVYQNILFNREGGTENGVVDCHIYNVGAGGISLGGGDRASLTPAGNYVENCRIHDYNRIEKSYRPGIWMDGVGNRISKCDIYDAPSMAILFHGNNHVIELCDITNVCSEVDDQGAVYYGRDPSEQGNVIRYCYFHELSPRHRVTATYHDDGACGAEVYGNIYHKAGSLPVLIGGGHNNHYRHNIFIDSPVAIHIDARMQGWGKFMIEKGAIIDQRLQTVNYKNPPYSTAYPLLAAYWDNDTSYPKGNVIEGNLFYKIGNVVRGQSEWLELYNNWATGSDPGFVDAADPLKGFKDDALIYQRINGFPGFHLRKSDAIYPNERV
;
A
#
# COMPACT_ATOMS: atom_id res chain seq x y z
N MET A 1 42.45 12.45 -0.51
CA MET A 1 41.58 12.79 -1.65
C MET A 1 40.40 11.84 -1.58
N GLU A 2 39.20 12.37 -1.40
CA GLU A 2 37.98 11.56 -1.57
C GLU A 2 37.81 11.29 -3.07
N ASN A 3 37.79 10.01 -3.44
CA ASN A 3 37.51 9.60 -4.81
C ASN A 3 35.99 9.60 -5.02
N TRP A 4 35.50 10.49 -5.88
CA TRP A 4 34.10 10.55 -6.27
C TRP A 4 33.86 9.66 -7.48
N SER A 5 32.86 8.78 -7.39
CA SER A 5 32.40 7.96 -8.49
C SER A 5 31.02 8.42 -8.95
N VAL A 6 30.90 8.79 -10.23
CA VAL A 6 29.63 9.20 -10.86
C VAL A 6 29.45 8.37 -12.12
N SER A 7 28.29 7.71 -12.28
CA SER A 7 27.97 6.98 -13.49
C SER A 7 27.38 7.88 -14.56
N LEU A 8 27.83 7.67 -15.79
CA LEU A 8 27.31 8.30 -17.00
C LEU A 8 26.31 7.38 -17.74
N LEU A 9 26.01 6.19 -17.20
CA LEU A 9 25.04 5.28 -17.81
C LEU A 9 23.64 5.87 -17.71
N GLU A 10 23.01 6.08 -18.86
CA GLU A 10 21.70 6.72 -18.91
C GLU A 10 20.53 5.79 -18.58
N GLY A 11 20.70 4.50 -18.86
CA GLY A 11 19.68 3.47 -18.64
C GLY A 11 19.87 2.65 -17.36
N PRO A 12 19.08 1.58 -17.20
CA PRO A 12 19.21 0.64 -16.10
C PRO A 12 20.60 -0.04 -16.08
N LEU A 13 21.11 -0.38 -14.89
CA LEU A 13 22.34 -1.18 -14.78
C LEU A 13 22.15 -2.62 -15.31
N LEU A 14 20.94 -3.16 -15.14
CA LEU A 14 20.50 -4.42 -15.75
C LEU A 14 19.08 -4.28 -16.30
N ALA A 15 18.84 -4.81 -17.50
CA ALA A 15 17.51 -4.92 -18.08
C ALA A 15 17.24 -6.39 -18.48
N ILE A 16 16.07 -6.91 -18.09
CA ILE A 16 15.58 -8.24 -18.45
C ILE A 16 14.25 -8.04 -19.18
N GLU A 17 14.22 -8.29 -20.49
CA GLU A 17 13.05 -8.04 -21.33
C GLU A 17 12.64 -9.34 -22.02
N HIS A 18 11.34 -9.65 -22.00
CA HIS A 18 10.78 -10.85 -22.61
C HIS A 18 11.42 -12.17 -22.14
N GLY A 19 11.98 -12.16 -20.93
CA GLY A 19 12.71 -13.28 -20.33
C GLY A 19 11.80 -14.19 -19.52
N LYS A 20 12.13 -15.48 -19.49
CA LYS A 20 11.45 -16.48 -18.67
C LYS A 20 12.46 -17.27 -17.85
N ASP A 21 12.13 -17.58 -16.60
CA ASP A 21 12.96 -18.41 -15.70
C ASP A 21 14.37 -17.82 -15.47
N VAL A 22 14.48 -16.49 -15.41
CA VAL A 22 15.75 -15.77 -15.20
C VAL A 22 15.97 -15.53 -13.71
N LYS A 23 17.13 -15.90 -13.18
CA LYS A 23 17.49 -15.63 -11.78
C LYS A 23 18.76 -14.80 -11.68
N VAL A 24 18.66 -13.66 -11.01
CA VAL A 24 19.79 -12.79 -10.66
C VAL A 24 19.97 -12.87 -9.15
N GLN A 25 21.13 -13.34 -8.69
CA GLN A 25 21.34 -13.58 -7.27
C GLN A 25 22.70 -13.10 -6.75
N GLY A 26 22.71 -12.46 -5.58
CA GLY A 26 23.95 -12.16 -4.85
C GLY A 26 24.79 -11.04 -5.47
N ILE A 27 24.16 -10.15 -6.23
CA ILE A 27 24.84 -9.04 -6.91
C ILE A 27 24.60 -7.74 -6.14
N THR A 28 25.65 -6.91 -6.04
CA THR A 28 25.51 -5.51 -5.63
C THR A 28 25.43 -4.62 -6.86
N PHE A 29 24.31 -3.93 -7.04
CA PHE A 29 24.11 -2.89 -8.04
C PHE A 29 24.30 -1.53 -7.37
N GLU A 30 25.30 -0.76 -7.79
CA GLU A 30 25.58 0.55 -7.20
C GLU A 30 26.06 1.60 -8.22
N TYR A 31 25.92 2.87 -7.84
CA TYR A 31 26.27 4.04 -8.63
C TYR A 31 25.53 4.11 -9.98
N GLY A 32 24.22 3.85 -10.02
CA GLY A 32 23.40 4.01 -11.23
C GLY A 32 22.77 5.40 -11.30
N ARG A 33 22.75 6.04 -12.48
CA ARG A 33 22.09 7.36 -12.65
C ARG A 33 20.56 7.26 -12.60
N HIS A 34 20.01 6.09 -12.92
CA HIS A 34 18.56 5.88 -13.03
C HIS A 34 18.13 4.60 -12.29
N ILE A 35 17.62 3.59 -13.01
CA ILE A 35 17.14 2.32 -12.43
C ILE A 35 18.32 1.39 -12.13
N GLY A 36 18.27 0.67 -11.00
CA GLY A 36 19.18 -0.45 -10.75
C GLY A 36 18.89 -1.63 -11.68
N VAL A 37 17.75 -2.29 -11.46
CA VAL A 37 17.29 -3.44 -12.27
C VAL A 37 15.94 -3.16 -12.91
N TYR A 38 15.84 -3.36 -14.21
CA TYR A 38 14.62 -3.23 -15.00
C TYR A 38 14.14 -4.59 -15.51
N MET A 39 12.83 -4.81 -15.46
CA MET A 39 12.18 -6.02 -15.95
C MET A 39 10.92 -5.66 -16.75
N GLU A 40 10.70 -6.31 -17.89
CA GLU A 40 9.52 -6.10 -18.74
C GLU A 40 9.12 -7.39 -19.45
N ASN A 41 7.82 -7.67 -19.49
CA ASN A 41 7.24 -8.85 -20.12
C ASN A 41 7.94 -10.15 -19.67
N THR A 42 8.34 -10.21 -18.40
CA THR A 42 9.06 -11.35 -17.85
C THR A 42 8.13 -12.36 -17.19
N HIS A 43 8.51 -13.63 -17.17
CA HIS A 43 7.78 -14.66 -16.43
C HIS A 43 8.71 -15.45 -15.51
N ARG A 44 8.39 -15.50 -14.21
CA ARG A 44 9.24 -16.15 -13.20
C ARG A 44 10.68 -15.64 -13.19
N ALA A 45 10.87 -14.35 -13.45
CA ALA A 45 12.15 -13.70 -13.25
C ALA A 45 12.31 -13.30 -11.77
N LEU A 46 13.46 -13.62 -11.19
CA LEU A 46 13.72 -13.50 -9.75
C LEU A 46 15.01 -12.72 -9.49
N ILE A 47 14.88 -11.60 -8.76
CA ILE A 47 15.99 -10.85 -8.19
C ILE A 47 16.09 -11.25 -6.72
N LYS A 48 17.18 -11.93 -6.33
CA LYS A 48 17.30 -12.56 -5.01
C LYS A 48 18.61 -12.21 -4.29
N ASN A 49 18.56 -11.94 -2.99
CA ASN A 49 19.76 -11.69 -2.17
C ASN A 49 20.67 -10.59 -2.76
N CYS A 50 20.09 -9.59 -3.42
CA CYS A 50 20.85 -8.50 -4.05
C CYS A 50 20.89 -7.27 -3.14
N ILE A 51 21.95 -6.48 -3.27
CA ILE A 51 22.04 -5.14 -2.69
C ILE A 51 21.88 -4.15 -3.82
N ILE A 52 20.96 -3.19 -3.70
CA ILE A 52 20.76 -2.15 -4.72
C ILE A 52 20.83 -0.80 -4.02
N ARG A 53 21.88 -0.03 -4.28
CA ARG A 53 22.15 1.19 -3.52
C ARG A 53 22.73 2.32 -4.34
N ASN A 54 22.64 3.55 -3.85
CA ASN A 54 23.22 4.72 -4.51
C ASN A 54 22.71 4.87 -5.96
N MET A 55 21.40 4.72 -6.15
CA MET A 55 20.72 4.92 -7.43
C MET A 55 20.15 6.33 -7.52
N GLY A 56 20.17 6.95 -8.70
CA GLY A 56 19.48 8.21 -8.96
C GLY A 56 17.96 8.06 -9.15
N GLY A 57 17.49 6.89 -9.56
CA GLY A 57 16.07 6.56 -9.71
C GLY A 57 15.60 5.53 -8.68
N VAL A 58 14.78 4.57 -9.14
CA VAL A 58 14.35 3.41 -8.33
C VAL A 58 15.42 2.31 -8.27
N GLY A 59 15.36 1.47 -7.24
CA GLY A 59 16.17 0.26 -7.17
C GLY A 59 15.76 -0.79 -8.22
N VAL A 60 14.48 -1.17 -8.23
CA VAL A 60 13.92 -2.14 -9.19
C VAL A 60 12.68 -1.58 -9.87
N SER A 61 12.51 -1.82 -11.17
CA SER A 61 11.28 -1.52 -11.90
C SER A 61 10.82 -2.73 -12.70
N ILE A 62 9.58 -3.16 -12.48
CA ILE A 62 8.90 -4.25 -13.19
C ILE A 62 7.72 -3.66 -13.95
N GLY A 63 7.78 -3.73 -15.28
CA GLY A 63 6.85 -3.11 -16.20
C GLY A 63 7.33 -1.74 -16.72
N LYS A 64 6.85 -1.40 -17.90
CA LYS A 64 7.07 -0.13 -18.58
C LYS A 64 6.70 1.05 -17.70
N GLY A 65 7.49 2.10 -17.80
CA GLY A 65 7.13 3.44 -17.35
C GLY A 65 6.51 4.24 -18.49
N THR A 66 6.48 5.57 -18.33
CA THR A 66 5.99 6.45 -19.40
C THR A 66 6.86 7.69 -19.59
N LEU A 67 6.99 8.14 -20.84
CA LEU A 67 7.70 9.37 -21.20
C LEU A 67 6.78 10.36 -21.89
N LYS A 68 6.85 11.60 -21.43
CA LYS A 68 6.24 12.76 -22.09
C LYS A 68 7.37 13.68 -22.57
N ALA A 69 7.40 13.97 -23.87
CA ALA A 69 8.40 14.87 -24.43
C ALA A 69 8.28 16.25 -23.80
N GLY A 70 9.40 16.82 -23.36
CA GLY A 70 9.43 18.15 -22.71
C GLY A 70 8.68 18.20 -21.38
N ASN A 71 8.57 17.08 -20.65
CA ASN A 71 7.84 17.08 -19.38
C ASN A 71 8.52 17.98 -18.34
N GLN A 72 7.94 19.15 -18.09
CA GLN A 72 8.41 20.10 -17.07
C GLN A 72 7.80 19.82 -15.69
N ARG A 73 6.76 18.97 -15.59
CA ARG A 73 6.05 18.63 -14.34
C ARG A 73 5.73 17.14 -14.30
N GLY A 74 6.48 16.38 -13.50
CA GLY A 74 6.14 14.98 -13.23
C GLY A 74 4.81 14.85 -12.48
N HIS A 75 4.19 13.67 -12.57
CA HIS A 75 2.99 13.23 -11.85
C HIS A 75 1.64 13.87 -12.26
N GLU A 76 1.57 14.62 -13.36
CA GLU A 76 0.33 15.33 -13.76
C GLU A 76 -0.39 14.70 -14.95
N SER A 77 0.31 14.54 -16.09
CA SER A 77 -0.33 14.22 -17.37
C SER A 77 -0.17 12.77 -17.79
N GLY A 78 0.90 12.12 -17.34
CA GLY A 78 1.35 10.87 -17.93
C GLY A 78 2.04 11.08 -19.27
N GLY A 79 2.54 9.98 -19.82
CA GLY A 79 3.22 9.95 -21.10
C GLY A 79 2.92 8.69 -21.90
N ASN A 80 3.62 8.53 -23.02
CA ASN A 80 3.56 7.31 -23.82
C ASN A 80 4.32 6.19 -23.10
N PRO A 81 3.82 4.94 -23.14
CA PRO A 81 4.53 3.79 -22.61
C PRO A 81 5.96 3.70 -23.17
N ALA A 82 6.92 3.50 -22.30
CA ALA A 82 8.33 3.44 -22.67
C ALA A 82 9.08 2.42 -21.80
N SER A 83 9.92 1.63 -22.44
CA SER A 83 10.79 0.67 -21.78
C SER A 83 11.93 1.35 -21.05
N ARG A 84 12.44 0.67 -20.02
CA ARG A 84 13.66 1.04 -19.27
C ARG A 84 13.60 2.41 -18.57
N VAL A 85 12.40 2.90 -18.32
CA VAL A 85 12.14 4.14 -17.59
C VAL A 85 11.05 3.93 -16.54
N VAL A 86 10.98 4.84 -15.57
CA VAL A 86 9.77 5.02 -14.75
C VAL A 86 9.01 6.24 -15.26
N GLY A 87 9.70 7.38 -15.37
CA GLY A 87 9.16 8.62 -15.95
C GLY A 87 7.88 9.09 -15.27
N ASP A 88 6.90 9.59 -16.06
CA ASP A 88 5.62 10.11 -15.54
C ASP A 88 4.55 9.02 -15.35
N LEU A 89 4.98 7.89 -14.77
CA LEU A 89 4.10 6.76 -14.55
C LEU A 89 2.85 7.17 -13.73
N MET A 90 2.99 8.12 -12.79
CA MET A 90 1.91 8.44 -11.86
C MET A 90 0.79 9.15 -12.59
N GLY A 91 1.12 10.11 -13.44
CA GLY A 91 0.15 10.73 -14.32
C GLY A 91 -0.53 9.69 -15.22
N THR A 92 0.22 8.73 -15.78
CA THR A 92 -0.39 7.72 -16.66
C THR A 92 -1.33 6.78 -15.91
N VAL A 93 -0.91 6.20 -14.78
CA VAL A 93 -1.75 5.29 -13.98
C VAL A 93 -3.00 6.02 -13.46
N TYR A 94 -2.87 7.31 -13.11
CA TYR A 94 -4.00 8.11 -12.65
C TYR A 94 -5.02 8.44 -13.76
N GLN A 95 -4.55 8.73 -14.98
CA GLN A 95 -5.42 9.10 -16.12
C GLN A 95 -5.94 7.89 -16.90
N ASN A 96 -5.15 6.82 -16.99
CA ASN A 96 -5.47 5.58 -17.68
C ASN A 96 -5.45 4.42 -16.68
N ILE A 97 -6.55 4.26 -15.94
CA ILE A 97 -6.69 3.23 -14.91
C ILE A 97 -6.62 1.79 -15.45
N LEU A 98 -6.67 1.59 -16.77
CA LEU A 98 -6.52 0.29 -17.43
C LEU A 98 -5.11 0.09 -18.00
N PHE A 99 -4.16 0.96 -17.70
CA PHE A 99 -2.81 0.86 -18.24
C PHE A 99 -2.11 -0.42 -17.75
N ASN A 100 -2.02 -1.42 -18.63
CA ASN A 100 -1.17 -2.59 -18.41
C ASN A 100 0.27 -2.24 -18.76
N ARG A 101 1.11 -2.18 -17.72
CA ARG A 101 2.54 -1.83 -17.84
C ARG A 101 3.38 -2.94 -18.47
N GLU A 102 2.80 -4.07 -18.87
CA GLU A 102 3.55 -5.19 -19.42
C GLU A 102 4.61 -5.70 -18.42
N GLY A 103 4.27 -5.73 -17.12
CA GLY A 103 5.18 -6.21 -16.05
C GLY A 103 5.42 -7.72 -16.05
N GLY A 104 4.63 -8.47 -16.83
CA GLY A 104 4.67 -9.92 -16.85
C GLY A 104 4.10 -10.56 -15.58
N THR A 105 4.44 -11.82 -15.30
CA THR A 105 3.78 -12.63 -14.25
C THR A 105 4.75 -13.45 -13.43
N GLU A 106 4.38 -13.73 -12.17
CA GLU A 106 5.15 -14.54 -11.22
C GLU A 106 6.59 -14.06 -10.98
N ASN A 107 6.86 -12.76 -11.20
CA ASN A 107 8.17 -12.15 -11.00
C ASN A 107 8.38 -11.79 -9.53
N GLY A 108 9.61 -11.97 -9.03
CA GLY A 108 9.96 -11.82 -7.62
C GLY A 108 11.13 -10.89 -7.35
N VAL A 109 11.01 -10.05 -6.32
CA VAL A 109 12.14 -9.40 -5.65
C VAL A 109 12.19 -9.91 -4.21
N VAL A 110 13.22 -10.69 -3.88
CA VAL A 110 13.26 -11.49 -2.65
C VAL A 110 14.56 -11.30 -1.90
N ASP A 111 14.51 -11.20 -0.57
CA ASP A 111 15.70 -11.14 0.29
C ASP A 111 16.67 -9.99 -0.09
N CYS A 112 16.16 -8.92 -0.70
CA CYS A 112 16.98 -7.82 -1.21
C CYS A 112 17.10 -6.67 -0.20
N HIS A 113 18.20 -5.92 -0.31
CA HIS A 113 18.46 -4.73 0.50
C HIS A 113 18.60 -3.51 -0.43
N ILE A 114 17.64 -2.59 -0.35
CA ILE A 114 17.55 -1.43 -1.24
C ILE A 114 17.65 -0.16 -0.41
N TYR A 115 18.64 0.69 -0.65
CA TYR A 115 18.82 1.92 0.12
C TYR A 115 19.57 3.02 -0.61
N ASN A 116 19.50 4.25 -0.11
CA ASN A 116 20.15 5.42 -0.73
C ASN A 116 19.75 5.64 -2.21
N VAL A 117 18.48 5.40 -2.53
CA VAL A 117 17.92 5.54 -3.88
C VAL A 117 17.17 6.87 -4.05
N GLY A 118 17.18 7.42 -5.26
CA GLY A 118 16.75 8.80 -5.52
C GLY A 118 15.25 8.99 -5.63
N ALA A 119 14.50 8.00 -6.13
CA ALA A 119 13.09 8.16 -6.49
C ALA A 119 12.27 6.87 -6.27
N GLY A 120 12.27 6.35 -5.04
CA GLY A 120 11.53 5.15 -4.62
C GLY A 120 12.38 3.88 -4.60
N GLY A 121 11.89 2.82 -3.94
CA GLY A 121 12.60 1.55 -3.84
C GLY A 121 12.32 0.61 -5.01
N ILE A 122 11.08 0.12 -5.10
CA ILE A 122 10.63 -0.84 -6.10
C ILE A 122 9.36 -0.31 -6.78
N SER A 123 9.31 -0.34 -8.12
CA SER A 123 8.09 -0.16 -8.90
C SER A 123 7.65 -1.52 -9.45
N LEU A 124 6.49 -2.00 -9.02
CA LEU A 124 5.96 -3.35 -9.25
C LEU A 124 4.63 -3.27 -10.03
N GLY A 125 4.70 -3.37 -11.35
CA GLY A 125 3.51 -3.52 -12.20
C GLY A 125 3.20 -4.99 -12.52
N GLY A 126 1.94 -5.27 -12.86
CA GLY A 126 1.54 -6.56 -13.43
C GLY A 126 0.06 -6.88 -13.20
N GLY A 127 -0.53 -7.59 -14.15
CA GLY A 127 -1.95 -7.95 -14.15
C GLY A 127 -2.74 -7.02 -15.05
N ASP A 128 -3.97 -7.40 -15.33
CA ASP A 128 -4.85 -6.65 -16.24
C ASP A 128 -6.16 -6.31 -15.54
N ARG A 129 -6.36 -5.00 -15.29
CA ARG A 129 -7.55 -4.49 -14.64
C ARG A 129 -8.81 -4.61 -15.49
N ALA A 130 -8.71 -4.64 -16.82
CA ALA A 130 -9.90 -4.78 -17.68
C ALA A 130 -10.53 -6.18 -17.52
N SER A 131 -9.69 -7.21 -17.39
CA SER A 131 -10.12 -8.61 -17.24
C SER A 131 -10.08 -9.12 -15.79
N LEU A 132 -9.57 -8.33 -14.84
CA LEU A 132 -9.19 -8.76 -13.49
C LEU A 132 -8.21 -9.96 -13.48
N THR A 133 -7.38 -10.10 -14.52
CA THR A 133 -6.39 -11.18 -14.59
C THR A 133 -5.21 -10.89 -13.67
N PRO A 134 -4.94 -11.73 -12.65
CA PRO A 134 -3.84 -11.50 -11.73
C PRO A 134 -2.47 -11.79 -12.36
N ALA A 135 -1.44 -11.05 -11.96
CA ALA A 135 -0.06 -11.35 -12.35
C ALA A 135 0.70 -12.25 -11.36
N GLY A 136 0.38 -12.17 -10.06
CA GLY A 136 1.14 -12.89 -9.04
C GLY A 136 2.59 -12.41 -8.91
N ASN A 137 2.92 -11.17 -9.28
CA ASN A 137 4.24 -10.61 -9.01
C ASN A 137 4.36 -10.28 -7.51
N TYR A 138 5.57 -10.39 -6.95
CA TYR A 138 5.76 -10.29 -5.51
C TYR A 138 7.07 -9.61 -5.09
N VAL A 139 7.00 -8.89 -3.98
CA VAL A 139 8.16 -8.43 -3.21
C VAL A 139 8.09 -9.11 -1.86
N GLU A 140 9.14 -9.84 -1.48
CA GLU A 140 9.17 -10.61 -0.24
C GLU A 140 10.47 -10.43 0.53
N ASN A 141 10.36 -10.26 1.86
CA ASN A 141 11.51 -10.26 2.77
C ASN A 141 12.62 -9.26 2.37
N CYS A 142 12.23 -8.08 1.90
CA CYS A 142 13.15 -7.03 1.49
C CYS A 142 13.28 -5.96 2.57
N ARG A 143 14.47 -5.35 2.66
CA ARG A 143 14.73 -4.17 3.50
C ARG A 143 14.88 -2.95 2.61
N ILE A 144 14.04 -1.94 2.80
CA ILE A 144 13.95 -0.77 1.93
C ILE A 144 13.95 0.50 2.79
N HIS A 145 15.00 1.31 2.72
CA HIS A 145 15.14 2.50 3.56
C HIS A 145 16.01 3.59 2.90
N ASP A 146 16.02 4.80 3.45
CA ASP A 146 16.79 5.94 2.91
C ASP A 146 16.53 6.18 1.40
N TYR A 147 15.28 5.97 0.97
CA TYR A 147 14.84 6.26 -0.39
C TYR A 147 14.35 7.71 -0.52
N ASN A 148 14.12 8.15 -1.76
CA ASN A 148 13.67 9.52 -2.09
C ASN A 148 14.68 10.62 -1.73
N ARG A 149 15.95 10.38 -2.05
CA ARG A 149 16.99 11.41 -1.95
C ARG A 149 16.80 12.57 -2.92
N ILE A 150 16.01 12.38 -3.97
CA ILE A 150 15.75 13.36 -5.04
C ILE A 150 14.25 13.65 -5.15
N GLU A 151 13.44 12.64 -5.51
CA GLU A 151 11.98 12.79 -5.65
C GLU A 151 11.30 12.48 -4.31
N LYS A 152 10.95 13.54 -3.58
CA LYS A 152 10.51 13.45 -2.18
C LYS A 152 9.09 12.91 -1.96
N SER A 153 8.24 12.85 -2.98
CA SER A 153 6.83 12.43 -2.86
C SER A 153 6.38 11.63 -4.08
N TYR A 154 5.32 10.82 -3.94
CA TYR A 154 4.76 9.93 -4.97
C TYR A 154 5.75 8.95 -5.61
N ARG A 155 6.79 8.62 -4.83
CA ARG A 155 7.77 7.57 -5.09
C ARG A 155 7.93 6.73 -3.83
N PRO A 156 7.01 5.83 -3.51
CA PRO A 156 7.06 5.08 -2.26
C PRO A 156 8.28 4.15 -2.20
N GLY A 157 8.50 3.54 -1.04
CA GLY A 157 9.41 2.40 -0.90
C GLY A 157 9.05 1.28 -1.87
N ILE A 158 7.76 0.96 -1.99
CA ILE A 158 7.22 0.05 -3.02
C ILE A 158 5.97 0.67 -3.64
N TRP A 159 5.97 0.84 -4.96
CA TRP A 159 4.77 1.18 -5.72
C TRP A 159 4.25 -0.07 -6.42
N MET A 160 3.06 -0.51 -6.06
CA MET A 160 2.40 -1.67 -6.65
C MET A 160 1.20 -1.27 -7.51
N ASP A 161 1.11 -1.77 -8.74
CA ASP A 161 -0.10 -1.58 -9.55
C ASP A 161 -0.52 -2.81 -10.36
N GLY A 162 -1.78 -2.82 -10.79
CA GLY A 162 -2.38 -3.84 -11.65
C GLY A 162 -3.34 -4.75 -10.90
N VAL A 163 -3.14 -6.07 -10.95
CA VAL A 163 -4.04 -7.04 -10.31
C VAL A 163 -3.27 -8.20 -9.68
N GLY A 164 -3.59 -8.55 -8.43
CA GLY A 164 -3.14 -9.81 -7.82
C GLY A 164 -1.66 -9.86 -7.47
N ASN A 165 -1.03 -8.72 -7.17
CA ASN A 165 0.36 -8.64 -6.73
C ASN A 165 0.47 -8.64 -5.19
N ARG A 166 1.63 -9.05 -4.66
CA ARG A 166 1.85 -9.20 -3.21
C ARG A 166 3.10 -8.48 -2.70
N ILE A 167 2.98 -7.84 -1.55
CA ILE A 167 4.10 -7.36 -0.74
C ILE A 167 4.05 -8.10 0.59
N SER A 168 5.08 -8.88 0.91
CA SER A 168 5.12 -9.68 2.14
C SER A 168 6.43 -9.54 2.92
N LYS A 169 6.35 -9.52 4.25
CA LYS A 169 7.54 -9.63 5.14
C LYS A 169 8.61 -8.55 4.93
N CYS A 170 8.25 -7.38 4.40
CA CYS A 170 9.23 -6.34 4.10
C CYS A 170 9.42 -5.39 5.29
N ASP A 171 10.66 -4.93 5.48
CA ASP A 171 11.00 -3.86 6.41
C ASP A 171 11.15 -2.57 5.60
N ILE A 172 10.24 -1.61 5.79
CA ILE A 172 10.23 -0.34 5.04
C ILE A 172 10.30 0.82 6.03
N TYR A 173 11.41 1.55 6.04
CA TYR A 173 11.68 2.50 7.11
C TYR A 173 12.55 3.69 6.71
N ASP A 174 12.60 4.70 7.59
CA ASP A 174 13.45 5.90 7.47
C ASP A 174 13.36 6.57 6.10
N ALA A 175 12.18 7.14 5.83
CA ALA A 175 11.91 7.74 4.53
C ALA A 175 11.06 9.01 4.62
N PRO A 176 11.23 9.95 3.67
CA PRO A 176 10.49 11.21 3.68
C PRO A 176 9.01 11.03 3.33
N SER A 177 8.63 9.97 2.60
CA SER A 177 7.28 9.73 2.06
C SER A 177 6.79 8.30 2.33
N MET A 178 5.69 7.91 1.68
CA MET A 178 4.97 6.64 1.79
C MET A 178 5.89 5.41 1.79
N ALA A 179 5.51 4.37 2.56
CA ALA A 179 6.11 3.05 2.43
C ALA A 179 5.59 2.34 1.18
N ILE A 180 4.26 2.36 0.99
CA ILE A 180 3.56 1.69 -0.10
C ILE A 180 2.51 2.61 -0.69
N LEU A 181 2.58 2.82 -2.01
CA LEU A 181 1.48 3.37 -2.82
C LEU A 181 0.96 2.23 -3.69
N PHE A 182 -0.36 2.07 -3.79
CA PHE A 182 -0.90 1.09 -4.74
C PHE A 182 -2.07 1.60 -5.57
N HIS A 183 -2.25 0.97 -6.73
CA HIS A 183 -3.38 1.16 -7.64
C HIS A 183 -3.85 -0.18 -8.21
N GLY A 184 -5.15 -0.42 -8.25
CA GLY A 184 -5.72 -1.65 -8.80
C GLY A 184 -6.32 -2.61 -7.79
N ASN A 185 -6.29 -3.91 -8.09
CA ASN A 185 -7.24 -4.87 -7.55
C ASN A 185 -6.59 -6.13 -6.95
N ASN A 186 -7.23 -6.71 -5.94
CA ASN A 186 -6.86 -8.01 -5.38
C ASN A 186 -5.39 -8.10 -4.91
N HIS A 187 -4.82 -6.97 -4.49
CA HIS A 187 -3.48 -6.94 -3.94
C HIS A 187 -3.46 -7.41 -2.48
N VAL A 188 -2.33 -7.98 -2.07
CA VAL A 188 -2.09 -8.39 -0.68
C VAL A 188 -0.85 -7.69 -0.15
N ILE A 189 -1.02 -6.96 0.95
CA ILE A 189 0.07 -6.38 1.74
C ILE A 189 0.03 -7.09 3.10
N GLU A 190 1.08 -7.86 3.42
CA GLU A 190 1.08 -8.64 4.66
C GLU A 190 2.41 -8.75 5.37
N LEU A 191 2.37 -8.90 6.70
CA LEU A 191 3.56 -9.20 7.52
C LEU A 191 4.69 -8.14 7.40
N CYS A 192 4.37 -6.94 6.93
CA CYS A 192 5.36 -5.88 6.75
C CYS A 192 5.58 -5.10 8.04
N ASP A 193 6.80 -4.62 8.23
CA ASP A 193 7.22 -3.79 9.35
C ASP A 193 7.57 -2.41 8.82
N ILE A 194 6.75 -1.42 9.18
CA ILE A 194 6.77 -0.10 8.59
C ILE A 194 7.00 0.92 9.70
N THR A 195 8.17 1.56 9.68
CA THR A 195 8.65 2.43 10.76
C THR A 195 9.14 3.77 10.24
N ASN A 196 8.79 4.89 10.90
CA ASN A 196 9.38 6.19 10.60
C ASN A 196 9.37 6.59 9.09
N VAL A 197 8.25 6.34 8.42
CA VAL A 197 7.99 6.82 7.06
C VAL A 197 7.12 8.07 7.09
N CYS A 198 6.96 8.74 5.95
CA CYS A 198 6.22 10.00 5.84
C CYS A 198 6.78 11.13 6.73
N SER A 199 8.11 11.17 6.91
CA SER A 199 8.77 12.13 7.83
C SER A 199 8.86 13.58 7.31
N GLU A 200 8.70 13.82 6.01
CA GLU A 200 8.82 15.14 5.36
C GLU A 200 7.57 15.54 4.54
N VAL A 201 6.46 14.83 4.71
CA VAL A 201 5.22 15.02 3.92
C VAL A 201 4.01 15.27 4.81
N ASP A 202 3.00 15.92 4.24
CA ASP A 202 1.69 16.13 4.86
C ASP A 202 0.62 15.46 3.99
N ASP A 203 -0.48 15.04 4.62
CA ASP A 203 -1.60 14.36 3.94
C ASP A 203 -1.24 13.06 3.21
N GLN A 204 -0.45 12.21 3.85
CA GLN A 204 -0.02 10.92 3.28
C GLN A 204 -0.11 9.79 4.30
N GLY A 205 -0.29 8.58 3.78
CA GLY A 205 -0.31 7.34 4.56
C GLY A 205 0.93 6.52 4.34
N ALA A 206 1.34 5.73 5.33
CA ALA A 206 2.39 4.73 5.13
C ALA A 206 1.99 3.74 4.02
N VAL A 207 0.72 3.30 4.02
CA VAL A 207 0.04 2.60 2.92
C VAL A 207 -1.06 3.50 2.39
N TYR A 208 -1.01 3.85 1.11
CA TYR A 208 -1.87 4.87 0.51
C TYR A 208 -2.42 4.40 -0.85
N TYR A 209 -3.69 4.71 -1.10
CA TYR A 209 -4.37 4.62 -2.39
C TYR A 209 -5.62 5.52 -2.36
N GLY A 210 -6.26 5.79 -3.50
CA GLY A 210 -7.44 6.63 -3.46
C GLY A 210 -8.05 7.05 -4.80
N ARG A 211 -9.22 7.67 -4.67
CA ARG A 211 -9.97 8.31 -5.78
C ARG A 211 -10.49 7.36 -6.85
N ASP A 212 -10.37 6.05 -6.68
CA ASP A 212 -10.92 5.05 -7.58
C ASP A 212 -11.66 3.96 -6.79
N PRO A 213 -13.00 4.07 -6.65
CA PRO A 213 -13.77 3.06 -5.93
C PRO A 213 -13.72 1.67 -6.57
N SER A 214 -13.26 1.53 -7.82
CA SER A 214 -13.14 0.23 -8.48
C SER A 214 -11.90 -0.57 -8.04
N GLU A 215 -10.99 0.01 -7.26
CA GLU A 215 -9.81 -0.63 -6.67
C GLU A 215 -10.18 -1.53 -5.48
N GLN A 216 -10.98 -2.56 -5.75
CA GLN A 216 -11.59 -3.49 -4.80
C GLN A 216 -10.74 -4.77 -4.57
N GLY A 217 -11.04 -5.46 -3.47
CA GLY A 217 -10.47 -6.78 -3.15
C GLY A 217 -9.06 -6.73 -2.54
N ASN A 218 -8.57 -5.53 -2.21
CA ASN A 218 -7.25 -5.33 -1.64
C ASN A 218 -7.24 -5.66 -0.14
N VAL A 219 -6.21 -6.37 0.31
CA VAL A 219 -6.07 -6.83 1.69
C VAL A 219 -4.79 -6.27 2.32
N ILE A 220 -4.93 -5.68 3.52
CA ILE A 220 -3.81 -5.22 4.36
C ILE A 220 -3.88 -5.96 5.69
N ARG A 221 -2.97 -6.89 5.94
CA ARG A 221 -3.06 -7.75 7.13
C ARG A 221 -1.75 -8.01 7.83
N TYR A 222 -1.83 -8.23 9.14
CA TYR A 222 -0.67 -8.69 9.93
C TYR A 222 0.58 -7.81 9.82
N CYS A 223 0.43 -6.54 9.46
CA CYS A 223 1.51 -5.56 9.37
C CYS A 223 1.70 -4.86 10.72
N TYR A 224 2.93 -4.40 10.97
CA TYR A 224 3.27 -3.59 12.12
C TYR A 224 3.64 -2.18 11.66
N PHE A 225 2.78 -1.21 11.99
CA PHE A 225 3.02 0.21 11.74
C PHE A 225 3.42 0.86 13.05
N HIS A 226 4.64 1.40 13.14
CA HIS A 226 5.09 2.00 14.39
C HIS A 226 6.01 3.21 14.24
N GLU A 227 5.98 4.06 15.27
CA GLU A 227 6.80 5.27 15.36
C GLU A 227 6.69 6.17 14.09
N LEU A 228 5.46 6.32 13.57
CA LEU A 228 5.18 7.29 12.51
C LEU A 228 4.94 8.65 13.17
N SER A 229 5.63 9.68 12.68
CA SER A 229 5.62 11.00 13.30
C SER A 229 4.22 11.63 13.32
N PRO A 230 3.74 12.15 14.47
CA PRO A 230 2.46 12.87 14.54
C PRO A 230 2.60 14.36 14.16
N ARG A 231 3.78 14.83 13.73
CA ARG A 231 4.05 16.24 13.41
C ARG A 231 3.19 16.77 12.25
N HIS A 232 2.95 15.92 11.26
CA HIS A 232 2.13 16.20 10.08
C HIS A 232 0.86 15.34 10.12
N ARG A 233 -0.07 15.55 9.18
CA ARG A 233 -1.23 14.68 8.96
C ARG A 233 -0.76 13.38 8.29
N VAL A 234 -0.18 12.50 9.10
CA VAL A 234 0.34 11.19 8.69
C VAL A 234 -0.59 10.11 9.21
N THR A 235 -0.93 9.18 8.32
CA THR A 235 -1.69 7.97 8.63
C THR A 235 -0.81 6.73 8.42
N ALA A 236 -1.21 5.60 8.97
CA ALA A 236 -0.65 4.31 8.62
C ALA A 236 -1.37 3.73 7.40
N THR A 237 -2.70 3.66 7.42
CA THR A 237 -3.52 3.24 6.28
C THR A 237 -4.45 4.38 5.84
N TYR A 238 -4.30 4.80 4.59
CA TYR A 238 -5.09 5.90 3.99
C TYR A 238 -5.94 5.39 2.83
N HIS A 239 -7.25 5.37 3.03
CA HIS A 239 -8.27 5.22 1.98
C HIS A 239 -8.69 6.61 1.51
N ASP A 240 -7.95 7.18 0.55
CA ASP A 240 -8.17 8.55 0.14
C ASP A 240 -9.32 8.68 -0.86
N ASP A 241 -10.01 9.81 -0.78
CA ASP A 241 -11.02 10.26 -1.75
C ASP A 241 -11.98 9.18 -2.27
N GLY A 242 -12.78 8.60 -1.39
CA GLY A 242 -13.82 7.66 -1.78
C GLY A 242 -13.29 6.27 -2.11
N ALA A 243 -12.04 5.95 -1.76
CA ALA A 243 -11.54 4.59 -1.80
C ALA A 243 -12.43 3.63 -0.98
N CYS A 244 -12.71 2.47 -1.55
CA CYS A 244 -13.69 1.52 -1.04
C CYS A 244 -13.12 0.11 -0.93
N GLY A 245 -13.79 -0.74 -0.15
CA GLY A 245 -13.69 -2.20 -0.29
C GLY A 245 -12.38 -2.85 0.16
N ALA A 246 -11.59 -2.17 0.99
CA ALA A 246 -10.40 -2.77 1.58
C ALA A 246 -10.73 -3.63 2.80
N GLU A 247 -10.09 -4.79 2.90
CA GLU A 247 -10.09 -5.63 4.10
C GLU A 247 -8.79 -5.38 4.89
N VAL A 248 -8.92 -4.90 6.12
CA VAL A 248 -7.78 -4.50 6.96
C VAL A 248 -7.85 -5.22 8.30
N TYR A 249 -6.96 -6.20 8.53
CA TYR A 249 -7.08 -7.03 9.74
C TYR A 249 -5.80 -7.54 10.35
N GLY A 250 -5.83 -7.75 11.66
CA GLY A 250 -4.70 -8.31 12.40
C GLY A 250 -3.45 -7.42 12.38
N ASN A 251 -3.56 -6.14 12.01
CA ASN A 251 -2.44 -5.22 12.01
C ASN A 251 -2.24 -4.64 13.42
N ILE A 252 -1.00 -4.25 13.73
CA ILE A 252 -0.68 -3.46 14.91
C ILE A 252 -0.32 -2.04 14.48
N TYR A 253 -0.99 -1.05 15.08
CA TYR A 253 -0.74 0.37 14.93
C TYR A 253 -0.23 0.93 16.26
N HIS A 254 1.08 1.17 16.38
CA HIS A 254 1.71 1.62 17.62
C HIS A 254 2.38 2.98 17.45
N LYS A 255 1.76 4.05 17.97
CA LYS A 255 2.14 5.45 17.66
C LYS A 255 2.24 5.67 16.14
N ALA A 256 1.21 5.25 15.42
CA ALA A 256 1.24 5.16 13.97
C ALA A 256 0.72 6.46 13.30
N GLY A 257 1.28 7.60 13.70
CA GLY A 257 0.98 8.91 13.13
C GLY A 257 -0.03 9.70 13.96
N SER A 258 -0.47 10.84 13.44
CA SER A 258 -1.46 11.69 14.13
C SER A 258 -2.89 11.16 13.97
N LEU A 259 -3.13 10.29 12.99
CA LEU A 259 -4.41 9.63 12.72
C LEU A 259 -4.13 8.30 11.98
N PRO A 260 -3.88 7.18 12.70
CA PRO A 260 -3.45 5.90 12.13
C PRO A 260 -4.29 5.42 10.95
N VAL A 261 -5.61 5.58 11.00
CA VAL A 261 -6.51 5.24 9.89
C VAL A 261 -7.23 6.49 9.42
N LEU A 262 -7.27 6.68 8.10
CA LEU A 262 -8.15 7.66 7.46
C LEU A 262 -9.02 7.00 6.38
N ILE A 263 -10.33 7.10 6.55
CA ILE A 263 -11.35 6.73 5.57
C ILE A 263 -12.00 8.01 5.04
N GLY A 264 -11.57 8.45 3.86
CA GLY A 264 -11.94 9.74 3.30
C GLY A 264 -13.17 9.65 2.40
N GLY A 265 -14.38 9.62 2.96
CA GLY A 265 -15.61 9.57 2.16
C GLY A 265 -15.93 8.22 1.51
N GLY A 266 -15.12 7.19 1.75
CA GLY A 266 -15.24 5.87 1.15
C GLY A 266 -16.30 4.96 1.77
N HIS A 267 -16.50 3.79 1.14
CA HIS A 267 -17.52 2.81 1.52
C HIS A 267 -16.94 1.41 1.68
N ASN A 268 -17.62 0.57 2.45
CA ASN A 268 -17.34 -0.87 2.54
C ASN A 268 -15.89 -1.22 2.92
N ASN A 269 -15.20 -0.36 3.68
CA ASN A 269 -13.91 -0.69 4.24
C ASN A 269 -14.11 -1.43 5.57
N HIS A 270 -13.43 -2.56 5.74
CA HIS A 270 -13.63 -3.44 6.88
C HIS A 270 -12.36 -3.57 7.71
N TYR A 271 -12.43 -3.14 8.97
CA TYR A 271 -11.35 -3.22 9.93
C TYR A 271 -11.68 -4.22 11.02
N ARG A 272 -10.96 -5.35 11.06
CA ARG A 272 -11.18 -6.39 12.07
C ARG A 272 -9.94 -6.88 12.79
N HIS A 273 -10.06 -7.13 14.09
CA HIS A 273 -8.98 -7.72 14.90
C HIS A 273 -7.63 -6.98 14.84
N ASN A 274 -7.64 -5.68 14.60
CA ASN A 274 -6.45 -4.84 14.66
C ASN A 274 -6.20 -4.38 16.11
N ILE A 275 -4.96 -4.03 16.40
CA ILE A 275 -4.52 -3.54 17.70
C ILE A 275 -3.97 -2.12 17.53
N PHE A 276 -4.59 -1.15 18.18
CA PHE A 276 -4.17 0.24 18.19
C PHE A 276 -3.58 0.59 19.56
N ILE A 277 -2.39 1.20 19.57
CA ILE A 277 -1.60 1.48 20.77
C ILE A 277 -1.10 2.92 20.72
N ASP A 278 -1.32 3.67 21.80
CA ASP A 278 -0.68 4.96 22.08
C ASP A 278 -0.80 5.99 20.94
N SER A 279 -2.04 6.27 20.50
CA SER A 279 -2.31 7.27 19.46
C SER A 279 -3.43 8.23 19.89
N PRO A 280 -3.39 9.51 19.50
CA PRO A 280 -4.38 10.50 19.91
C PRO A 280 -5.77 10.20 19.33
N VAL A 281 -5.81 9.66 18.12
CA VAL A 281 -6.99 9.13 17.43
C VAL A 281 -6.63 7.73 16.94
N ALA A 282 -7.59 6.81 16.79
CA ALA A 282 -7.37 5.57 16.06
C ALA A 282 -7.88 5.67 14.61
N ILE A 283 -9.15 6.03 14.45
CA ILE A 283 -9.81 6.05 13.14
C ILE A 283 -10.40 7.43 12.88
N HIS A 284 -10.01 8.04 11.76
CA HIS A 284 -10.68 9.19 11.20
C HIS A 284 -11.56 8.77 10.02
N ILE A 285 -12.82 9.17 10.06
CA ILE A 285 -13.76 8.99 8.94
C ILE A 285 -14.45 10.32 8.67
N ASP A 286 -14.61 10.67 7.40
CA ASP A 286 -15.31 11.87 6.97
C ASP A 286 -16.28 11.61 5.82
N ALA A 287 -17.23 12.52 5.63
CA ALA A 287 -18.13 12.55 4.48
C ALA A 287 -17.71 13.64 3.47
N ARG A 288 -16.43 13.68 3.09
CA ARG A 288 -15.90 14.72 2.17
C ARG A 288 -16.65 14.82 0.86
N MET A 289 -17.29 13.74 0.41
CA MET A 289 -18.09 13.71 -0.82
C MET A 289 -19.41 14.49 -0.71
N GLN A 290 -19.87 14.83 0.51
CA GLN A 290 -20.96 15.79 0.72
C GLN A 290 -20.48 17.25 0.69
N GLY A 291 -19.18 17.47 0.93
CA GLY A 291 -18.56 18.78 1.01
C GLY A 291 -17.68 19.06 -0.20
N TRP A 292 -16.39 19.30 0.07
CA TRP A 292 -15.44 19.72 -0.95
C TRP A 292 -15.21 18.66 -2.03
N GLY A 293 -15.37 17.37 -1.73
CA GLY A 293 -15.18 16.25 -2.66
C GLY A 293 -16.36 15.99 -3.59
N LYS A 294 -17.48 16.74 -3.43
CA LYS A 294 -18.71 16.54 -4.21
C LYS A 294 -18.48 16.52 -5.72
N PHE A 295 -17.59 17.37 -6.23
CA PHE A 295 -17.28 17.44 -7.66
C PHE A 295 -16.74 16.12 -8.24
N MET A 296 -16.20 15.21 -7.41
CA MET A 296 -15.64 13.93 -7.88
C MET A 296 -16.71 12.90 -8.22
N ILE A 297 -17.88 12.96 -7.57
CA ILE A 297 -18.98 12.01 -7.71
C ILE A 297 -20.12 12.51 -8.61
N GLU A 298 -20.00 13.71 -9.18
CA GLU A 298 -20.96 14.21 -10.16
C GLU A 298 -20.99 13.30 -11.42
N LYS A 299 -22.13 13.24 -12.09
CA LYS A 299 -22.26 12.47 -13.34
C LYS A 299 -21.25 12.98 -14.37
N GLY A 300 -20.47 12.06 -14.94
CA GLY A 300 -19.39 12.38 -15.86
C GLY A 300 -18.10 12.91 -15.21
N ALA A 301 -18.05 13.05 -13.88
CA ALA A 301 -16.82 13.37 -13.16
C ALA A 301 -15.93 12.13 -12.97
N ILE A 302 -14.79 12.32 -12.29
CA ILE A 302 -13.72 11.32 -12.25
C ILE A 302 -14.15 9.95 -11.71
N ILE A 303 -15.00 9.88 -10.68
CA ILE A 303 -15.45 8.60 -10.13
C ILE A 303 -16.40 7.89 -11.11
N ASP A 304 -17.36 8.61 -11.70
CA ASP A 304 -18.24 8.03 -12.71
C ASP A 304 -17.43 7.53 -13.92
N GLN A 305 -16.51 8.35 -14.44
CA GLN A 305 -15.62 7.95 -15.54
C GLN A 305 -14.85 6.67 -15.24
N ARG A 306 -14.19 6.58 -14.09
CA ARG A 306 -13.42 5.39 -13.68
C ARG A 306 -14.28 4.14 -13.58
N LEU A 307 -15.46 4.25 -12.98
CA LEU A 307 -16.41 3.13 -12.90
C LEU A 307 -16.88 2.68 -14.29
N GLN A 308 -17.26 3.61 -15.17
CA GLN A 308 -17.63 3.28 -16.55
C GLN A 308 -16.48 2.61 -17.31
N THR A 309 -15.25 3.10 -17.14
CA THR A 309 -14.04 2.57 -17.80
C THR A 309 -13.81 1.09 -17.50
N VAL A 310 -14.02 0.64 -16.26
CA VAL A 310 -13.88 -0.78 -15.90
C VAL A 310 -15.13 -1.61 -16.18
N ASN A 311 -16.19 -1.01 -16.73
CA ASN A 311 -17.47 -1.64 -16.98
C ASN A 311 -18.08 -2.31 -15.72
N TYR A 312 -18.04 -1.58 -14.59
CA TYR A 312 -18.34 -2.08 -13.23
C TYR A 312 -19.66 -2.84 -13.04
N LYS A 313 -20.68 -2.62 -13.90
CA LYS A 313 -21.99 -3.31 -13.84
C LYS A 313 -22.02 -4.66 -14.54
N ASN A 314 -20.98 -5.00 -15.29
CA ASN A 314 -20.89 -6.27 -16.02
C ASN A 314 -19.72 -7.12 -15.52
N PRO A 315 -19.72 -8.43 -15.78
CA PRO A 315 -18.57 -9.27 -15.53
C PRO A 315 -17.32 -8.74 -16.28
N PRO A 316 -16.12 -8.83 -15.67
CA PRO A 316 -15.85 -9.56 -14.43
C PRO A 316 -16.17 -8.77 -13.15
N TYR A 317 -16.29 -7.44 -13.20
CA TYR A 317 -16.42 -6.60 -12.01
C TYR A 317 -17.71 -6.82 -11.23
N SER A 318 -18.87 -6.97 -11.89
CA SER A 318 -20.12 -7.14 -11.14
C SER A 318 -20.25 -8.50 -10.44
N THR A 319 -19.52 -9.51 -10.94
CA THR A 319 -19.43 -10.81 -10.29
C THR A 319 -18.41 -10.80 -9.16
N ALA A 320 -17.24 -10.18 -9.36
CA ALA A 320 -16.19 -10.12 -8.35
C ALA A 320 -16.55 -9.17 -7.20
N TYR A 321 -17.21 -8.04 -7.49
CA TYR A 321 -17.51 -6.99 -6.53
C TYR A 321 -18.99 -6.55 -6.62
N PRO A 322 -19.93 -7.35 -6.08
CA PRO A 322 -21.36 -7.04 -6.18
C PRO A 322 -21.76 -5.69 -5.56
N LEU A 323 -21.12 -5.29 -4.45
CA LEU A 323 -21.36 -3.98 -3.83
C LEU A 323 -20.90 -2.80 -4.71
N LEU A 324 -19.84 -3.01 -5.52
CA LEU A 324 -19.40 -2.01 -6.50
C LEU A 324 -20.43 -1.88 -7.64
N ALA A 325 -20.99 -2.99 -8.12
CA ALA A 325 -22.02 -2.96 -9.17
C ALA A 325 -23.25 -2.12 -8.76
N ALA A 326 -23.55 -2.11 -7.46
CA ALA A 326 -24.61 -1.33 -6.83
C ALA A 326 -24.17 0.05 -6.30
N TYR A 327 -22.96 0.54 -6.67
CA TYR A 327 -22.36 1.76 -6.10
C TYR A 327 -23.32 2.95 -6.12
N TRP A 328 -23.95 3.22 -7.27
CA TRP A 328 -24.87 4.33 -7.49
C TRP A 328 -26.33 4.07 -7.08
N ASP A 329 -26.66 2.91 -6.51
CA ASP A 329 -28.04 2.57 -6.17
C ASP A 329 -28.53 3.31 -4.91
N ASN A 330 -27.61 3.92 -4.14
CA ASN A 330 -27.91 4.78 -3.00
C ASN A 330 -27.03 6.04 -3.04
N ASP A 331 -27.27 7.01 -2.14
CA ASP A 331 -26.42 8.19 -2.01
C ASP A 331 -24.95 7.78 -1.77
N THR A 332 -24.06 8.14 -2.70
CA THR A 332 -22.60 7.87 -2.66
C THR A 332 -21.82 9.02 -2.05
N SER A 333 -22.48 10.16 -1.81
CA SER A 333 -21.85 11.24 -1.06
C SER A 333 -21.73 10.89 0.43
N TYR A 334 -22.59 10.01 0.91
CA TYR A 334 -22.68 9.57 2.30
C TYR A 334 -21.90 8.25 2.53
N PRO A 335 -20.85 8.23 3.37
CA PRO A 335 -20.13 7.01 3.71
C PRO A 335 -21.05 5.93 4.29
N LYS A 336 -20.85 4.67 3.89
CA LYS A 336 -21.75 3.55 4.24
C LYS A 336 -21.01 2.22 4.17
N GLY A 337 -21.48 1.25 4.96
CA GLY A 337 -20.95 -0.12 4.98
C GLY A 337 -19.51 -0.23 5.50
N ASN A 338 -18.92 0.85 6.02
CA ASN A 338 -17.63 0.76 6.70
C ASN A 338 -17.85 0.08 8.05
N VAL A 339 -17.09 -0.97 8.34
CA VAL A 339 -17.26 -1.79 9.55
C VAL A 339 -15.96 -1.80 10.33
N ILE A 340 -16.05 -1.47 11.62
CA ILE A 340 -14.95 -1.53 12.57
C ILE A 340 -15.36 -2.53 13.66
N GLU A 341 -14.83 -3.75 13.61
CA GLU A 341 -15.22 -4.82 14.53
C GLU A 341 -14.03 -5.53 15.20
N GLY A 342 -14.19 -6.02 16.42
CA GLY A 342 -13.20 -6.92 17.01
C GLY A 342 -11.83 -6.29 17.28
N ASN A 343 -11.68 -4.97 17.27
CA ASN A 343 -10.40 -4.29 17.42
C ASN A 343 -10.12 -3.94 18.90
N LEU A 344 -8.84 -3.96 19.27
CA LEU A 344 -8.34 -3.45 20.55
C LEU A 344 -7.86 -2.00 20.37
N PHE A 345 -8.34 -1.10 21.23
CA PHE A 345 -7.89 0.28 21.33
C PHE A 345 -7.25 0.52 22.71
N TYR A 346 -5.93 0.31 22.79
CA TYR A 346 -5.16 0.46 24.03
C TYR A 346 -4.53 1.86 24.10
N LYS A 347 -4.89 2.63 25.14
CA LYS A 347 -4.42 4.02 25.35
C LYS A 347 -4.67 4.93 24.14
N ILE A 348 -5.85 4.81 23.56
CA ILE A 348 -6.32 5.69 22.48
C ILE A 348 -7.11 6.84 23.06
N GLY A 349 -6.78 8.07 22.65
CA GLY A 349 -7.48 9.28 23.10
C GLY A 349 -8.93 9.35 22.60
N ASN A 350 -9.10 9.30 21.27
CA ASN A 350 -10.41 9.19 20.62
C ASN A 350 -10.44 8.01 19.64
N VAL A 351 -11.30 7.02 19.88
CA VAL A 351 -11.39 5.84 19.02
C VAL A 351 -11.82 6.22 17.60
N VAL A 352 -12.87 7.03 17.46
CA VAL A 352 -13.40 7.47 16.16
C VAL A 352 -13.55 8.99 16.13
N ARG A 353 -12.83 9.64 15.21
CA ARG A 353 -13.07 11.03 14.82
C ARG A 353 -13.90 11.07 13.55
N GLY A 354 -15.21 11.19 13.71
CA GLY A 354 -16.20 11.21 12.64
C GLY A 354 -17.61 11.13 13.23
N GLN A 355 -18.63 10.95 12.39
CA GLN A 355 -19.99 10.67 12.85
C GLN A 355 -20.26 9.17 12.91
N SER A 356 -20.98 8.73 13.93
CA SER A 356 -21.29 7.31 14.16
C SER A 356 -22.18 6.68 13.09
N GLU A 357 -22.82 7.49 12.23
CA GLU A 357 -23.67 7.00 11.15
C GLU A 357 -22.87 6.60 9.89
N TRP A 358 -21.60 6.99 9.80
CA TRP A 358 -20.72 6.73 8.65
C TRP A 358 -20.02 5.36 8.72
N LEU A 359 -20.13 4.67 9.85
CA LEU A 359 -19.55 3.35 10.09
C LEU A 359 -20.34 2.56 11.13
N GLU A 360 -20.15 1.25 11.14
CA GLU A 360 -20.59 0.36 12.21
C GLU A 360 -19.44 0.08 13.17
N LEU A 361 -19.72 0.16 14.48
CA LEU A 361 -18.73 -0.05 15.54
C LEU A 361 -19.27 -1.05 16.56
N TYR A 362 -18.78 -2.29 16.55
CA TYR A 362 -19.22 -3.32 17.48
C TYR A 362 -18.11 -4.32 17.84
N ASN A 363 -18.27 -5.05 18.95
CA ASN A 363 -17.28 -6.02 19.43
C ASN A 363 -15.84 -5.47 19.60
N ASN A 364 -15.66 -4.16 19.76
CA ASN A 364 -14.36 -3.56 20.02
C ASN A 364 -14.13 -3.35 21.51
N TRP A 365 -12.87 -3.30 21.94
CA TRP A 365 -12.52 -2.98 23.33
C TRP A 365 -11.56 -1.80 23.42
N ALA A 366 -12.00 -0.71 24.04
CA ALA A 366 -11.15 0.43 24.39
C ALA A 366 -10.76 0.36 25.88
N THR A 367 -9.47 0.51 26.17
CA THR A 367 -8.96 0.41 27.55
C THR A 367 -7.68 1.22 27.75
N GLY A 368 -7.51 1.77 28.96
CA GLY A 368 -6.22 2.32 29.42
C GLY A 368 -5.39 1.32 30.24
N SER A 369 -5.98 0.20 30.65
CA SER A 369 -5.30 -0.86 31.42
C SER A 369 -4.72 -1.93 30.49
N ASP A 370 -3.64 -2.60 30.92
CA ASP A 370 -3.00 -3.68 30.17
C ASP A 370 -4.02 -4.75 29.74
N PRO A 371 -4.19 -5.00 28.43
CA PRO A 371 -5.10 -6.01 27.91
C PRO A 371 -4.64 -7.46 28.17
N GLY A 372 -3.43 -7.65 28.72
CA GLY A 372 -2.82 -8.94 29.01
C GLY A 372 -1.66 -9.27 28.08
N PHE A 373 -0.86 -8.28 27.68
CA PHE A 373 0.33 -8.52 26.85
C PHE A 373 1.29 -9.51 27.53
N VAL A 374 2.00 -10.31 26.73
CA VAL A 374 3.16 -11.09 27.21
C VAL A 374 4.27 -10.13 27.63
N ASP A 375 4.50 -9.09 26.83
CA ASP A 375 5.46 -8.02 27.05
C ASP A 375 4.88 -6.71 26.51
N ALA A 376 4.55 -5.77 27.40
CA ALA A 376 3.93 -4.50 26.99
C ALA A 376 4.89 -3.60 26.17
N ALA A 377 6.20 -3.85 26.20
CA ALA A 377 7.18 -3.12 25.40
C ALA A 377 7.32 -3.70 23.98
N ASP A 378 6.86 -4.93 23.75
CA ASP A 378 6.96 -5.64 22.48
C ASP A 378 5.62 -6.31 22.13
N PRO A 379 4.68 -5.57 21.53
CA PRO A 379 3.35 -6.09 21.22
C PRO A 379 3.38 -7.24 20.19
N LEU A 380 4.50 -7.47 19.50
CA LEU A 380 4.65 -8.60 18.57
C LEU A 380 4.69 -9.94 19.30
N LYS A 381 5.05 -9.97 20.59
CA LYS A 381 4.99 -11.18 21.44
C LYS A 381 3.56 -11.62 21.74
N GLY A 382 2.56 -10.77 21.46
CA GLY A 382 1.15 -11.09 21.63
C GLY A 382 0.68 -11.04 23.08
N PHE A 383 -0.32 -11.86 23.40
CA PHE A 383 -1.02 -11.87 24.69
C PHE A 383 -0.84 -13.21 25.42
N LYS A 384 -0.99 -13.17 26.75
CA LYS A 384 -1.04 -14.38 27.59
C LYS A 384 -2.30 -15.17 27.28
N ASP A 385 -2.28 -16.49 27.45
CA ASP A 385 -3.43 -17.36 27.16
C ASP A 385 -4.70 -16.97 27.95
N ASP A 386 -4.54 -16.39 29.14
CA ASP A 386 -5.61 -15.93 30.03
C ASP A 386 -5.90 -14.42 29.92
N ALA A 387 -5.34 -13.74 28.91
CA ALA A 387 -5.45 -12.30 28.74
C ALA A 387 -6.90 -11.82 28.64
N LEU A 388 -7.14 -10.62 29.20
CA LEU A 388 -8.46 -9.99 29.22
C LEU A 388 -9.02 -9.72 27.82
N ILE A 389 -8.16 -9.54 26.81
CA ILE A 389 -8.59 -9.34 25.43
C ILE A 389 -9.50 -10.47 24.92
N TYR A 390 -9.17 -11.73 25.23
CA TYR A 390 -9.96 -12.90 24.83
C TYR A 390 -11.32 -12.99 25.52
N GLN A 391 -11.48 -12.29 26.64
CA GLN A 391 -12.75 -12.20 27.37
C GLN A 391 -13.59 -11.00 26.92
N ARG A 392 -12.94 -9.92 26.45
CA ARG A 392 -13.56 -8.64 26.12
C ARG A 392 -13.96 -8.49 24.66
N ILE A 393 -13.22 -9.15 23.78
CA ILE A 393 -13.50 -9.19 22.34
C ILE A 393 -13.85 -10.62 21.98
N ASN A 394 -15.12 -10.85 21.64
CA ASN A 394 -15.57 -12.19 21.28
C ASN A 394 -14.90 -12.63 19.98
N GLY A 395 -14.36 -13.84 19.94
CA GLY A 395 -13.70 -14.41 18.77
C GLY A 395 -12.32 -13.81 18.43
N PHE A 396 -11.70 -13.03 19.33
CA PHE A 396 -10.37 -12.47 19.06
C PHE A 396 -9.35 -13.59 18.82
N PRO A 397 -8.60 -13.56 17.70
CA PRO A 397 -7.69 -14.65 17.36
C PRO A 397 -6.50 -14.72 18.32
N GLY A 398 -6.00 -15.93 18.58
CA GLY A 398 -4.67 -16.11 19.17
C GLY A 398 -3.64 -15.38 18.32
N PHE A 399 -3.01 -14.35 18.86
CA PHE A 399 -2.29 -13.37 18.06
C PHE A 399 -0.78 -13.50 18.28
N HIS A 400 -0.06 -13.99 17.27
CA HIS A 400 1.40 -14.02 17.24
C HIS A 400 1.90 -13.56 15.87
N LEU A 401 2.52 -12.38 15.81
CA LEU A 401 3.24 -11.94 14.61
C LEU A 401 4.69 -12.41 14.70
N ARG A 402 5.03 -13.54 14.05
CA ARG A 402 6.44 -13.95 13.88
C ARG A 402 6.82 -13.96 12.41
N LYS A 403 7.83 -13.17 12.04
CA LYS A 403 8.41 -13.17 10.68
C LYS A 403 9.08 -14.51 10.33
N SER A 404 9.57 -15.26 11.33
CA SER A 404 10.35 -16.49 11.14
C SER A 404 9.54 -17.77 10.99
N ASP A 405 8.30 -17.81 11.49
CA ASP A 405 7.51 -19.03 11.57
C ASP A 405 6.04 -18.71 11.29
N ALA A 406 5.54 -19.20 10.17
CA ALA A 406 4.11 -19.21 9.89
C ALA A 406 3.39 -20.00 10.99
N ILE A 407 2.87 -19.29 11.99
CA ILE A 407 1.84 -19.83 12.89
C ILE A 407 0.68 -18.85 12.81
N TYR A 408 -0.22 -19.12 11.88
CA TYR A 408 -1.47 -18.39 11.70
C TYR A 408 -2.50 -18.85 12.74
N PRO A 409 -3.46 -18.00 13.14
CA PRO A 409 -4.67 -18.47 13.80
C PRO A 409 -5.36 -19.51 12.89
N ASN A 410 -5.83 -20.60 13.47
CA ASN A 410 -6.67 -21.59 12.78
C ASN A 410 -7.99 -20.94 12.34
N GLU A 411 -8.03 -20.25 11.21
CA GLU A 411 -9.28 -19.93 10.53
C GLU A 411 -9.77 -21.23 9.89
N ARG A 412 -10.66 -21.97 10.58
CA ARG A 412 -11.46 -23.03 9.95
C ARG A 412 -12.45 -22.34 9.00
N VAL A 413 -12.29 -22.67 7.71
CA VAL A 413 -13.15 -22.48 6.52
C VAL A 413 -14.42 -21.67 6.71
#